data_AF-A0A944ZAS0-F1
#
_entry.id   AF-A0A944ZAS0-F1
#
_cell.length_a   1.000
_cell.length_b   1.000
_cell.length_c   1.000
_cell.angle_alpha   90.00
_cell.angle_beta   90.00
_cell.angle_gamma   90.00
#
_symmetry.space_group_name_H-M   'P 1'
#
loop_
_entity.id
_entity.type
_entity.pdbx_description
1 polymer ?
#
loop_
_entity_poly.entity_id
_entity_poly.type
_entity_poly.pdbx_seq_one_letter_code
_entity_poly.pdbx_strand_id
1 'polypeptide(L)'
;LGEGKRYQSAGFIGKAMGKYAEALGMNPDLIYEVKSLQYRAGIQMAKLAKEADEFEEIQLAIYSLEYARELSGGIGTRNEKLLVDLKNKLKSLSDYKSRIIIEQKMNIARAEQLNARNKKLKIGLTIPQVQDLLGEPHEKILGNRGLNPDEQLWIYFVNQGSLHLSFHQFQLFKIEEL
;
A
#
# COMPACT_ATOMS: atom_id res chain seq x y z
N LEU A 1 32.26 27.23 5.13
CA LEU A 1 31.13 28.16 4.96
C LEU A 1 30.69 28.40 3.51
N GLY A 2 31.61 28.71 2.58
CA GLY A 2 31.25 29.04 1.18
C GLY A 2 30.45 27.95 0.45
N GLU A 3 30.83 26.68 0.59
CA GLU A 3 30.09 25.54 0.00
C GLU A 3 28.66 25.43 0.54
N GLY A 4 28.47 25.61 1.85
CA GLY A 4 27.14 25.60 2.46
C GLY A 4 26.23 26.69 1.90
N LYS A 5 26.77 27.92 1.73
CA LYS A 5 26.04 29.04 1.11
C LYS A 5 25.65 28.71 -0.34
N ARG A 6 26.53 28.06 -1.11
CA ARG A 6 26.23 27.62 -2.49
C ARG A 6 25.14 26.56 -2.55
N TYR A 7 25.22 25.52 -1.71
CA TYR A 7 24.18 24.49 -1.63
C TYR A 7 22.83 25.07 -1.22
N GLN A 8 22.83 26.02 -0.28
CA GLN A 8 21.61 26.67 0.17
C GLN A 8 20.93 27.47 -0.95
N SER A 9 21.69 28.29 -1.69
CA SER A 9 21.16 29.06 -2.82
C SER A 9 20.65 28.18 -3.96
N ALA A 10 21.23 26.98 -4.12
CA ALA A 10 20.79 25.98 -5.10
C ALA A 10 19.63 25.10 -4.62
N GLY A 11 19.07 25.34 -3.43
CA GLY A 11 17.94 24.57 -2.89
C GLY A 11 18.31 23.24 -2.23
N PHE A 12 19.58 22.85 -2.20
CA PHE A 12 20.06 21.63 -1.54
C PHE A 12 20.28 21.86 -0.04
N ILE A 13 19.20 22.16 0.68
CA ILE A 13 19.29 22.68 2.06
C ILE A 13 19.92 21.68 3.03
N GLY A 14 19.65 20.37 2.90
CA GLY A 14 20.30 19.33 3.72
C GLY A 14 21.83 19.29 3.56
N LYS A 15 22.32 19.40 2.30
CA LYS A 15 23.76 19.49 2.00
C LYS A 15 24.38 20.77 2.56
N ALA A 16 23.63 21.88 2.52
CA ALA A 16 24.06 23.14 3.12
C ALA A 16 24.25 23.03 4.63
N MET A 17 23.30 22.41 5.34
CA MET A 17 23.36 22.22 6.80
C MET A 17 24.56 21.36 7.22
N GLY A 18 24.87 20.28 6.47
CA GLY A 18 26.08 19.48 6.69
C GLY A 18 27.36 20.30 6.57
N LYS A 19 27.48 21.14 5.53
CA LYS A 19 28.64 22.03 5.34
C LYS A 19 28.76 23.15 6.38
N TYR A 20 27.64 23.56 6.98
CA TYR A 20 27.66 24.49 8.10
C TYR A 20 28.12 23.82 9.40
N ALA A 21 27.69 22.59 9.66
CA ALA A 21 28.17 21.80 10.81
C ALA A 21 29.67 21.48 10.71
N GLU A 22 30.14 21.07 9.53
CA GLU A 22 31.58 20.86 9.26
C GLU A 22 32.40 22.13 9.53
N ALA A 23 31.92 23.29 9.06
CA ALA A 23 32.61 24.56 9.27
C ALA A 23 32.71 24.96 10.74
N LEU A 24 31.69 24.65 11.55
CA LEU A 24 31.70 24.89 12.99
C LEU A 24 32.65 23.95 13.72
N GLY A 25 32.71 22.68 13.31
CA GLY A 25 33.66 21.71 13.85
C GLY A 25 35.12 22.09 13.57
N MET A 26 35.38 22.75 12.44
CA MET A 26 36.72 23.22 12.06
C MET A 26 37.12 24.54 12.75
N ASN A 27 36.15 25.45 12.96
CA ASN A 27 36.40 26.71 13.65
C ASN A 27 35.20 27.09 14.54
N PRO A 28 35.30 26.84 15.86
CA PRO A 28 34.26 27.16 16.83
C PRO A 28 33.91 28.65 16.92
N ASP A 29 34.82 29.56 16.58
CA ASP A 29 34.59 31.01 16.66
C ASP A 29 33.53 31.48 15.64
N LEU A 30 33.26 30.66 14.61
CA LEU A 30 32.23 30.92 13.61
C LEU A 30 30.81 30.60 14.11
N ILE A 31 30.63 30.24 15.38
CA ILE A 31 29.35 29.78 15.95
C ILE A 31 28.18 30.71 15.65
N TYR A 32 28.35 32.03 15.76
CA TYR A 32 27.28 32.97 15.50
C TYR A 32 26.91 33.04 14.01
N GLU A 33 27.90 33.03 13.11
CA GLU A 33 27.65 33.05 11.66
C GLU A 33 27.04 31.72 11.18
N VAL A 34 27.56 30.59 11.66
CA VAL A 34 27.03 29.26 11.35
C VAL A 34 25.58 29.12 11.83
N LYS A 35 25.29 29.51 13.07
CA LYS A 35 23.92 29.45 13.61
C LYS A 35 22.95 30.32 12.81
N SER A 36 23.37 31.52 12.39
CA SER A 36 22.55 32.39 11.52
C SER A 36 22.26 31.77 10.15
N LEU A 37 23.24 31.07 9.56
CA LEU A 37 23.09 30.41 8.27
C LEU A 37 22.22 29.17 8.37
N GLN A 38 22.41 28.35 9.40
CA GLN A 38 21.56 27.19 9.71
C GLN A 38 20.11 27.61 9.98
N TYR A 39 19.89 28.72 10.69
CA TYR A 39 18.56 29.28 10.91
C TYR A 39 17.86 29.69 9.61
N ARG A 40 18.57 30.42 8.73
CA ARG A 40 18.03 30.83 7.42
C ARG A 40 17.74 29.62 6.53
N ALA A 41 18.62 28.60 6.56
CA ALA A 41 18.43 27.35 5.86
C ALA A 41 17.19 26.59 6.38
N GLY A 42 17.02 26.49 7.70
CA GLY A 42 15.84 25.87 8.32
C GLY A 42 14.52 26.55 7.93
N ILE A 43 14.49 27.89 7.86
CA ILE A 43 13.30 28.62 7.38
C ILE A 43 13.00 28.32 5.91
N GLN A 44 14.02 28.28 5.05
CA GLN A 44 13.84 27.95 3.63
C GLN A 44 13.32 26.52 3.47
N MET A 45 13.88 25.56 4.21
CA MET A 45 13.42 24.18 4.19
C MET A 45 11.97 24.05 4.66
N ALA A 46 11.59 24.73 5.73
CA ALA A 46 10.23 24.68 6.25
C ALA A 46 9.20 25.30 5.29
N LYS A 47 9.61 26.28 4.48
CA LYS A 47 8.76 26.82 3.39
C LYS A 47 8.62 25.81 2.24
N LEU A 48 9.70 25.16 1.83
CA LEU A 48 9.67 24.13 0.78
C LEU A 48 8.84 22.90 1.20
N ALA A 49 8.97 22.44 2.45
CA ALA A 49 8.21 21.31 2.97
C ALA A 49 6.72 21.58 3.18
N LYS A 50 6.31 22.86 3.25
CA LYS A 50 4.88 23.22 3.23
C LYS A 50 4.26 22.92 1.86
N GLU A 51 5.03 23.05 0.79
CA GLU A 51 4.63 22.86 -0.61
C GLU A 51 4.85 21.43 -1.10
N ALA A 52 5.76 20.68 -0.47
CA ALA A 52 6.00 19.27 -0.76
C ALA A 52 4.98 18.33 -0.07
N ASP A 53 4.48 17.34 -0.81
CA ASP A 53 3.68 16.22 -0.28
C ASP A 53 4.53 14.95 -0.05
N GLU A 54 5.84 15.11 -0.02
CA GLU A 54 6.80 14.04 0.17
C GLU A 54 7.18 13.90 1.66
N PHE A 55 7.21 12.66 2.14
CA PHE A 55 7.26 12.33 3.56
C PHE A 55 8.64 12.68 4.16
N GLU A 56 9.69 12.44 3.39
CA GLU A 56 11.08 12.63 3.73
C GLU A 56 11.42 14.13 3.90
N GLU A 57 10.85 14.99 3.05
CA GLU A 57 10.99 16.45 3.06
C GLU A 57 10.33 17.06 4.29
N ILE A 58 9.15 16.56 4.68
CA ILE A 58 8.46 16.97 5.90
C ILE A 58 9.26 16.56 7.15
N GLN A 59 9.80 15.34 7.18
CA GLN A 59 10.66 14.89 8.29
C GLN A 59 11.92 15.75 8.41
N LEU A 60 12.58 16.05 7.30
CA LEU A 60 13.80 16.85 7.29
C LEU A 60 13.55 18.30 7.74
N ALA A 61 12.41 18.88 7.37
CA ALA A 61 11.99 20.19 7.85
C ALA A 61 11.67 20.21 9.35
N ILE A 62 10.99 19.18 9.87
CA ILE A 62 10.75 19.02 11.31
C ILE A 62 12.07 18.96 12.06
N TYR A 63 12.99 18.09 11.62
CA TYR A 63 14.32 17.94 12.24
C TYR A 63 15.07 19.28 12.28
N SER A 64 15.05 20.03 11.17
CA SER A 64 15.72 21.32 11.06
C SER A 64 15.15 22.38 12.01
N LEU A 65 13.82 22.42 12.17
CA LEU A 65 13.15 23.34 13.10
C LEU A 65 13.40 22.96 14.56
N GLU A 66 13.39 21.66 14.89
CA GLU A 66 13.70 21.17 16.24
C GLU A 66 15.15 21.45 16.64
N TYR A 67 16.08 21.19 15.73
CA TYR A 67 17.50 21.49 15.92
C TYR A 67 17.73 23.00 16.11
N ALA A 68 17.08 23.84 15.29
CA ALA A 68 17.14 25.29 15.45
C ALA A 68 16.58 25.75 16.80
N ARG A 69 15.50 25.13 17.28
CA ARG A 69 14.87 25.41 18.59
C ARG A 69 15.78 25.06 19.75
N GLU A 70 16.42 23.89 19.69
CA GLU A 70 17.40 23.45 20.69
C GLU A 70 18.60 24.39 20.78
N LEU A 71 19.12 24.85 19.62
CA LEU A 71 20.30 25.72 19.57
C LEU A 71 20.09 27.17 20.01
N SER A 72 18.85 27.66 19.93
CA SER A 72 18.49 29.07 20.15
C SER A 72 17.65 29.31 21.41
N GLY A 73 17.19 28.23 22.07
CA GLY A 73 16.23 28.32 23.17
C GLY A 73 14.81 28.68 22.74
N GLY A 74 14.54 28.79 21.43
CA GLY A 74 13.22 29.05 20.87
C GLY A 74 13.27 29.58 19.42
N ILE A 75 12.35 29.13 18.56
CA ILE A 75 12.31 29.53 17.13
C ILE A 75 11.29 30.64 16.81
N GLY A 76 10.64 31.20 17.83
CA GLY A 76 9.58 32.20 17.69
C GLY A 76 8.23 31.61 17.29
N THR A 77 7.15 32.28 17.67
CA THR A 77 5.77 31.75 17.61
C THR A 77 5.33 31.25 16.24
N ARG A 78 5.74 31.94 15.16
CA ARG A 78 5.43 31.54 13.78
C ARG A 78 6.06 30.20 13.41
N ASN A 79 7.30 29.96 13.81
CA ASN A 79 8.01 28.73 13.48
C ASN A 79 7.61 27.58 14.41
N GLU A 80 7.26 27.87 15.67
CA GLU A 80 6.66 26.87 16.56
C GLU A 80 5.32 26.36 16.01
N LYS A 81 4.48 27.26 15.50
CA LYS A 81 3.22 26.87 14.84
C LYS A 81 3.49 26.01 13.60
N LEU A 82 4.45 26.41 12.77
CA LEU A 82 4.84 25.64 11.59
C LEU A 82 5.35 24.24 11.94
N LEU A 83 6.14 24.11 13.01
CA LEU A 83 6.61 22.82 13.50
C LEU A 83 5.46 21.90 13.91
N VAL A 84 4.45 22.44 14.61
CA VAL A 84 3.24 21.70 14.97
C VAL A 84 2.46 21.28 13.71
N ASP A 85 2.27 22.19 12.77
CA ASP A 85 1.55 21.94 11.52
C ASP A 85 2.22 20.83 10.69
N LEU A 86 3.56 20.86 10.58
CA LEU A 86 4.33 19.84 9.87
C LEU A 86 4.25 18.47 10.55
N LYS A 87 4.31 18.41 11.89
CA LYS A 87 4.12 17.15 12.64
C LYS A 87 2.73 16.54 12.43
N ASN A 88 1.70 17.39 12.43
CA ASN A 88 0.33 16.95 12.14
C ASN A 88 0.18 16.46 10.69
N LYS A 89 0.80 17.15 9.73
CA LYS A 89 0.82 16.73 8.31
C LYS A 89 1.52 15.37 8.16
N LEU A 90 2.68 15.19 8.79
CA LEU A 90 3.42 13.92 8.77
C LEU A 90 2.58 12.76 9.31
N LYS A 91 1.92 12.97 10.44
CA LYS A 91 1.02 11.97 11.04
C LYS A 91 -0.14 11.62 10.09
N SER A 92 -0.81 12.63 9.54
CA SER A 92 -1.92 12.44 8.61
C SER A 92 -1.49 11.67 7.34
N LEU A 93 -0.29 11.94 6.81
CA LEU A 93 0.23 11.24 5.63
C LEU A 93 0.53 9.76 5.95
N SER A 94 1.12 9.48 7.12
CA SER A 94 1.37 8.13 7.62
C SER A 94 0.08 7.32 7.81
N ASP A 95 -0.92 7.94 8.43
CA ASP A 95 -2.23 7.34 8.67
C ASP A 95 -2.95 7.05 7.34
N TYR A 96 -2.86 7.98 6.38
CA TYR A 96 -3.41 7.80 5.03
C TYR A 96 -2.73 6.63 4.29
N LYS A 97 -1.38 6.59 4.23
CA LYS A 97 -0.64 5.48 3.61
C LYS A 97 -1.00 4.14 4.25
N SER A 98 -1.09 4.09 5.58
CA SER A 98 -1.50 2.87 6.31
C SER A 98 -2.92 2.43 5.94
N ARG A 99 -3.87 3.37 5.85
CA ARG A 99 -5.25 3.07 5.44
C ARG A 99 -5.32 2.47 4.04
N ILE A 100 -4.59 3.04 3.07
CA ILE A 100 -4.54 2.53 1.69
C ILE A 100 -4.03 1.09 1.66
N ILE A 101 -2.95 0.78 2.39
CA ILE A 101 -2.40 -0.58 2.46
C ILE A 101 -3.42 -1.55 3.10
N ILE A 102 -4.10 -1.12 4.18
CA ILE A 102 -5.14 -1.92 4.83
C ILE A 102 -6.29 -2.19 3.85
N GLU A 103 -6.78 -1.17 3.15
CA GLU A 103 -7.85 -1.32 2.16
C GLU A 103 -7.46 -2.26 1.02
N GLN A 104 -6.24 -2.15 0.49
CA GLN A 104 -5.71 -3.08 -0.51
C GLN A 104 -5.72 -4.53 0.00
N LYS A 105 -5.16 -4.78 1.20
CA LYS A 105 -5.15 -6.12 1.80
C LYS A 105 -6.56 -6.66 2.05
N MET A 106 -7.46 -5.81 2.53
CA MET A 106 -8.87 -6.17 2.76
C MET A 106 -9.58 -6.49 1.45
N ASN A 107 -9.31 -5.76 0.37
CA ASN A 107 -9.90 -6.04 -0.94
C ASN A 107 -9.39 -7.35 -1.53
N ILE A 108 -8.09 -7.66 -1.36
CA ILE A 108 -7.53 -8.98 -1.71
C ILE A 108 -8.24 -10.09 -0.93
N ALA A 109 -8.33 -9.96 0.40
CA ALA A 109 -8.99 -10.96 1.25
C ALA A 109 -10.48 -11.13 0.91
N ARG A 110 -11.19 -10.04 0.59
CA ARG A 110 -12.58 -10.10 0.11
C ARG A 110 -12.70 -10.81 -1.24
N ALA A 111 -11.78 -10.55 -2.17
CA ALA A 111 -11.75 -11.22 -3.47
C ALA A 111 -11.44 -12.72 -3.30
N GLU A 112 -10.50 -13.09 -2.44
CA GLU A 112 -10.24 -14.49 -2.08
C GLU A 112 -11.46 -15.15 -1.43
N GLN A 113 -12.15 -14.45 -0.53
CA GLN A 113 -13.36 -14.95 0.11
C GLN A 113 -14.52 -15.08 -0.88
N LEU A 114 -14.67 -14.15 -1.83
CA LEU A 114 -15.65 -14.24 -2.92
C LEU A 114 -15.32 -15.42 -3.84
N ASN A 115 -14.05 -15.60 -4.22
CA ASN A 115 -13.58 -16.76 -4.99
C ASN A 115 -13.77 -18.08 -4.23
N ALA A 116 -13.65 -18.08 -2.90
CA ALA A 116 -13.92 -19.25 -2.07
C ALA A 116 -15.43 -19.50 -1.87
N ARG A 117 -16.24 -18.44 -1.88
CA ARG A 117 -17.72 -18.47 -1.76
C ARG A 117 -18.42 -18.78 -3.08
N ASN A 118 -17.79 -18.53 -4.22
CA ASN A 118 -18.21 -19.11 -5.50
C ASN A 118 -18.17 -20.63 -5.31
N LYS A 119 -19.37 -21.22 -5.15
CA LYS A 119 -19.61 -22.62 -4.79
C LYS A 119 -18.68 -23.52 -5.63
N LYS A 120 -17.66 -24.13 -5.02
CA LYS A 120 -16.79 -25.06 -5.76
C LYS A 120 -17.58 -26.33 -6.06
N LEU A 121 -17.37 -26.91 -7.24
CA LEU A 121 -17.90 -28.22 -7.59
C LEU A 121 -17.41 -29.26 -6.57
N LYS A 122 -18.35 -29.92 -5.88
CA LYS A 122 -18.06 -30.90 -4.83
C LYS A 122 -19.08 -32.03 -4.88
N ILE A 123 -18.67 -33.21 -4.45
CA ILE A 123 -19.56 -34.36 -4.23
C ILE A 123 -20.68 -33.96 -3.26
N GLY A 124 -21.89 -34.46 -3.51
CA GLY A 124 -23.12 -34.21 -2.76
C GLY A 124 -23.99 -33.08 -3.31
N LEU A 125 -23.50 -32.29 -4.28
CA LEU A 125 -24.31 -31.25 -4.93
C LEU A 125 -25.43 -31.89 -5.76
N THR A 126 -26.61 -31.28 -5.72
CA THR A 126 -27.74 -31.67 -6.57
C THR A 126 -27.56 -31.19 -8.01
N ILE A 127 -28.28 -31.80 -8.95
CA ILE A 127 -28.25 -31.40 -10.37
C ILE A 127 -28.48 -29.88 -10.56
N PRO A 128 -29.51 -29.23 -9.98
CA PRO A 128 -29.69 -27.79 -10.15
C PRO A 128 -28.51 -26.98 -9.61
N GLN A 129 -27.90 -27.39 -8.51
CA GLN A 129 -26.73 -26.69 -7.96
C GLN A 129 -25.49 -26.83 -8.83
N VAL A 130 -25.32 -27.97 -9.52
CA VAL A 130 -24.23 -28.15 -10.50
C VAL A 130 -24.52 -27.37 -11.78
N GLN A 131 -25.77 -27.32 -12.22
CA GLN A 131 -26.19 -26.55 -13.37
C GLN A 131 -26.04 -25.03 -13.15
N ASP A 132 -26.39 -24.53 -11.96
CA ASP A 132 -26.12 -23.15 -11.54
C ASP A 132 -24.62 -22.80 -11.60
N LEU A 133 -23.75 -23.82 -11.47
CA LEU A 133 -22.31 -23.66 -11.40
C LEU A 133 -21.60 -23.76 -12.74
N LEU A 134 -21.97 -24.73 -13.56
CA LEU A 134 -21.26 -25.09 -14.79
C LEU A 134 -22.11 -24.88 -16.05
N GLY A 135 -23.40 -24.58 -15.90
CA GLY A 135 -24.36 -24.57 -17.00
C GLY A 135 -24.84 -25.97 -17.36
N GLU A 136 -25.41 -26.10 -18.56
CA GLU A 136 -25.75 -27.41 -19.13
C GLU A 136 -24.49 -28.14 -19.62
N PRO A 137 -24.45 -29.48 -19.53
CA PRO A 137 -23.32 -30.25 -20.04
C PRO A 137 -23.31 -30.27 -21.57
N HIS A 138 -22.14 -30.57 -22.15
CA HIS A 138 -22.03 -30.78 -23.59
C HIS A 138 -22.68 -32.10 -24.00
N GLU A 139 -22.52 -33.14 -23.17
CA GLU A 139 -23.22 -34.41 -23.34
C GLU A 139 -23.82 -34.90 -22.04
N LYS A 140 -24.99 -35.54 -22.15
CA LYS A 140 -25.75 -36.11 -21.04
C LYS A 140 -26.15 -37.53 -21.39
N ILE A 141 -25.69 -38.48 -20.57
CA ILE A 141 -25.97 -39.91 -20.72
C ILE A 141 -26.78 -40.36 -19.50
N LEU A 142 -27.91 -41.01 -19.73
CA LEU A 142 -28.73 -41.58 -18.66
C LEU A 142 -28.43 -43.07 -18.48
N GLY A 143 -28.51 -43.53 -17.23
CA GLY A 143 -28.33 -44.93 -16.85
C GLY A 143 -29.38 -45.83 -17.48
N ASN A 144 -29.10 -47.14 -17.47
CA ASN A 144 -29.98 -48.17 -18.04
C ASN A 144 -30.46 -47.87 -19.48
N ARG A 145 -29.51 -47.55 -20.38
CA ARG A 145 -29.76 -47.22 -21.80
C ARG A 145 -30.77 -46.09 -22.01
N GLY A 146 -30.73 -45.03 -21.21
CA GLY A 146 -31.62 -43.88 -21.40
C GLY A 146 -32.85 -43.84 -20.48
N LEU A 147 -33.10 -44.88 -19.69
CA LEU A 147 -34.35 -45.05 -18.95
C LEU A 147 -34.29 -44.65 -17.48
N ASN A 148 -33.08 -44.51 -16.90
CA ASN A 148 -32.91 -44.18 -15.50
C ASN A 148 -32.42 -42.73 -15.34
N PRO A 149 -33.30 -41.77 -15.02
CA PRO A 149 -32.88 -40.39 -14.73
C PRO A 149 -32.16 -40.26 -13.38
N ASP A 150 -32.22 -41.24 -12.49
CA ASP A 150 -31.54 -41.15 -11.19
C ASP A 150 -30.03 -41.35 -11.34
N GLU A 151 -29.61 -42.02 -12.41
CA GLU A 151 -28.22 -42.28 -12.77
C GLU A 151 -27.88 -41.49 -14.04
N GLN A 152 -26.97 -40.52 -13.93
CA GLN A 152 -26.62 -39.68 -15.07
C GLN A 152 -25.10 -39.49 -15.13
N LEU A 153 -24.55 -39.45 -16.34
CA LEU A 153 -23.18 -39.01 -16.61
C LEU A 153 -23.27 -37.73 -17.44
N TRP A 154 -22.65 -36.67 -16.95
CA TRP A 154 -22.57 -35.38 -17.62
C TRP A 154 -21.11 -35.14 -18.02
N ILE A 155 -20.91 -34.73 -19.27
CA ILE A 155 -19.58 -34.50 -19.84
C ILE A 155 -19.45 -33.03 -20.24
N TYR A 156 -18.38 -32.39 -19.79
CA TYR A 156 -17.99 -31.05 -20.20
C TYR A 156 -16.64 -31.10 -20.90
N PHE A 157 -16.57 -30.60 -22.13
CA PHE A 157 -15.29 -30.42 -22.82
C PHE A 157 -14.62 -29.14 -22.31
N VAL A 158 -13.39 -29.26 -21.83
CA VAL A 158 -12.56 -28.16 -21.35
C VAL A 158 -11.29 -28.07 -22.20
N ASN A 159 -10.61 -26.92 -22.18
CA ASN A 159 -9.50 -26.63 -23.12
C ASN A 159 -8.38 -27.69 -23.17
N GLN A 160 -8.21 -28.50 -22.11
CA GLN A 160 -7.15 -29.52 -22.02
C GLN A 160 -7.67 -30.94 -21.77
N GLY A 161 -8.98 -31.20 -21.97
CA GLY A 161 -9.56 -32.51 -21.71
C GLY A 161 -11.08 -32.49 -21.53
N SER A 162 -11.58 -33.39 -20.68
CA SER A 162 -13.00 -33.53 -20.37
C SER A 162 -13.23 -33.70 -18.88
N LEU A 163 -14.26 -33.03 -18.35
CA LEU A 163 -14.72 -33.17 -16.98
C LEU A 163 -15.98 -34.01 -16.98
N HIS A 164 -15.91 -35.15 -16.31
CA HIS A 164 -16.98 -36.14 -16.21
C HIS A 164 -17.60 -36.11 -14.82
N LEU A 165 -18.91 -35.88 -14.75
CA LEU A 165 -19.67 -35.79 -13.50
C LEU A 165 -20.72 -36.90 -13.47
N SER A 166 -20.62 -37.78 -12.48
CA SER A 166 -21.58 -38.88 -12.31
C SER A 166 -22.55 -38.58 -11.17
N PHE A 167 -23.83 -38.74 -11.46
CA PHE A 167 -24.94 -38.53 -10.54
C PHE A 167 -25.62 -39.84 -10.21
N HIS A 168 -26.01 -39.99 -8.94
CA HIS A 168 -26.84 -41.07 -8.44
C HIS A 168 -27.86 -40.46 -7.48
N GLN A 169 -29.14 -40.82 -7.59
CA GLN A 169 -30.22 -40.21 -6.82
C GLN A 169 -30.21 -38.67 -6.91
N PHE A 170 -29.96 -38.14 -8.12
CA PHE A 170 -29.88 -36.70 -8.43
C PHE A 170 -28.77 -35.92 -7.68
N GLN A 171 -27.83 -36.62 -7.05
CA GLN A 171 -26.69 -36.04 -6.37
C GLN A 171 -25.38 -36.43 -7.05
N LEU A 172 -24.48 -35.46 -7.21
CA LEU A 172 -23.14 -35.65 -7.74
C LEU A 172 -22.35 -36.55 -6.80
N PHE A 173 -22.00 -37.77 -7.22
CA PHE A 173 -21.25 -38.70 -6.37
C PHE A 173 -19.81 -38.94 -6.84
N LYS A 174 -19.49 -38.58 -8.09
CA LYS A 174 -18.15 -38.75 -8.66
C LYS A 174 -17.79 -37.61 -9.61
N ILE A 175 -16.52 -37.20 -9.58
CA ILE A 175 -15.92 -36.17 -10.43
C ILE A 175 -14.62 -36.77 -11.00
N GLU A 176 -14.46 -36.75 -12.32
CA GLU A 176 -13.25 -37.22 -13.02
C GLU A 176 -12.80 -36.20 -14.06
N GLU A 177 -11.50 -35.89 -14.07
CA GLU A 177 -10.85 -35.09 -15.12
C GLU A 177 -10.02 -36.03 -16.00
N LEU A 178 -10.28 -36.03 -17.31
CA LEU A 178 -9.65 -36.90 -18.31
C LEU A 178 -8.98 -36.08 -19.41
#